data_AF-A0A078B4L1-F1
#
_entry.id   AF-A0A078B4L1-F1
#
_cell.length_a   1.000
_cell.length_b   1.000
_cell.length_c   1.000
_cell.angle_alpha   90.00
_cell.angle_beta   90.00
_cell.angle_gamma   90.00
#
_symmetry.space_group_name_H-M   'P 1'
#
loop_
_entity.id
_entity.type
_entity.pdbx_description
1 polymer ?
#
loop_
_entity_poly.entity_id
_entity_poly.type
_entity_poly.pdbx_seq_one_letter_code
_entity_poly.pdbx_strand_id
1 'polypeptide(L)'
;MNYCEKGDLFDYVRKHEKLSESQIKKLMIQLIGVVHMIHRLNVIHRDLKPDNILIKNTKGLNISLIDFGLACYNDDYQWKQKRCGTPGFMAPEIIRQHVFDLNSDIFSLGCIFYFLNVKKYLFQGVSVKQSPEGIDLMKKMLSKDPRNRLSAEKCFQHQWFQTDAEYCQKIIENNVIFAEMKNNGAYEGEEELKNESDDSGSINQSAQLPDFKGVLEVKDFNQILDCNQKMSNRNIAANHRVFIQRN
;
A
#
# COMPACT_ATOMS: atom_id res chain seq x y z
N MET A 1 -1.25 2.42 19.38
CA MET A 1 -2.22 2.26 18.28
C MET A 1 -3.38 3.18 18.56
N ASN A 2 -3.64 4.15 17.68
CA ASN A 2 -4.85 4.96 17.78
C ASN A 2 -6.04 4.07 17.42
N TYR A 3 -6.98 3.92 18.34
CA TYR A 3 -8.22 3.21 18.11
C TYR A 3 -8.99 3.91 16.98
N CYS A 4 -9.19 3.22 15.86
CA CYS A 4 -10.01 3.76 14.77
C CYS A 4 -11.46 3.42 15.05
N GLU A 5 -12.24 4.39 15.51
CA GLU A 5 -13.66 4.22 15.87
C GLU A 5 -14.53 3.62 14.74
N LYS A 6 -14.06 3.72 13.49
CA LYS A 6 -14.79 3.30 12.29
C LYS A 6 -14.45 1.89 11.80
N GLY A 7 -13.48 1.23 12.43
CA GLY A 7 -13.04 -0.13 12.10
C GLY A 7 -12.21 -0.25 10.82
N ASP A 8 -11.95 -1.50 10.44
CA ASP A 8 -11.22 -1.86 9.23
C ASP A 8 -12.13 -2.07 8.00
N LEU A 9 -11.51 -2.18 6.84
CA LEU A 9 -12.19 -2.36 5.56
C LEU A 9 -12.86 -3.74 5.46
N PHE A 10 -12.35 -4.77 6.15
CA PHE A 10 -12.97 -6.09 6.17
C PHE A 10 -14.38 -6.02 6.76
N ASP A 11 -14.46 -5.47 7.98
CA ASP A 11 -15.68 -5.27 8.72
C ASP A 11 -16.63 -4.30 8.02
N TYR A 12 -16.08 -3.21 7.48
CA TYR A 12 -16.86 -2.22 6.73
C TYR A 12 -17.61 -2.87 5.56
N VAL A 13 -16.90 -3.61 4.71
CA VAL A 13 -17.48 -4.28 3.52
C VAL A 13 -18.51 -5.33 3.93
N ARG A 14 -18.29 -6.06 5.04
CA ARG A 14 -19.22 -7.07 5.55
C ARG A 14 -20.52 -6.49 6.11
N LYS A 15 -20.43 -5.38 6.84
CA LYS A 15 -21.57 -4.76 7.55
C LYS A 15 -22.47 -3.88 6.67
N HIS A 16 -21.94 -3.33 5.58
CA HIS A 16 -22.70 -2.42 4.70
C HIS A 16 -23.35 -3.15 3.52
N GLU A 17 -24.12 -2.43 2.70
CA GLU A 17 -24.62 -2.96 1.42
C GLU A 17 -23.47 -3.21 0.42
N LYS A 18 -23.79 -3.69 -0.78
CA LYS A 18 -22.76 -3.87 -1.83
C LYS A 18 -22.25 -2.49 -2.26
N LEU A 19 -20.93 -2.37 -2.35
CA LEU A 19 -20.31 -1.16 -2.86
C LEU A 19 -20.59 -1.03 -4.36
N SER A 20 -20.86 0.18 -4.81
CA SER A 20 -20.93 0.50 -6.24
C SER A 20 -19.54 0.48 -6.86
N GLU A 21 -19.49 0.32 -8.18
CA GLU A 21 -18.23 0.39 -8.93
C GLU A 21 -17.44 1.68 -8.63
N SER A 22 -18.13 2.83 -8.55
CA SER A 22 -17.51 4.11 -8.21
C SER A 22 -16.90 4.12 -6.80
N GLN A 23 -17.59 3.55 -5.81
CA GLN A 23 -17.05 3.41 -4.45
C GLN A 23 -15.83 2.50 -4.42
N ILE A 24 -15.87 1.38 -5.15
CA ILE A 24 -14.74 0.45 -5.27
C ILE A 24 -13.56 1.14 -5.96
N LYS A 25 -13.81 1.89 -7.04
CA LYS A 25 -12.79 2.66 -7.76
C LYS A 25 -12.10 3.66 -6.82
N LYS A 26 -12.87 4.39 -6.00
CA LYS A 26 -12.32 5.33 -5.01
C LYS A 26 -11.41 4.66 -3.98
N LEU A 27 -11.77 3.47 -3.50
CA LEU A 27 -10.93 2.68 -2.60
C LEU A 27 -9.66 2.18 -3.31
N MET A 28 -9.81 1.67 -4.54
CA MET A 28 -8.69 1.16 -5.32
C MET A 28 -7.67 2.25 -5.68
N ILE A 29 -8.11 3.47 -6.01
CA ILE A 29 -7.21 4.60 -6.27
C ILE A 29 -6.31 4.87 -5.04
N GLN A 30 -6.90 4.91 -3.84
CA GLN A 30 -6.13 5.13 -2.60
C GLN A 30 -5.17 3.96 -2.34
N LEU A 31 -5.64 2.71 -2.46
CA LEU A 31 -4.81 1.52 -2.22
C LEU A 31 -3.63 1.41 -3.19
N ILE A 32 -3.89 1.60 -4.49
CA ILE A 32 -2.83 1.59 -5.50
C ILE A 32 -1.87 2.76 -5.26
N GLY A 33 -2.38 3.92 -4.80
CA GLY A 33 -1.56 5.09 -4.46
C GLY A 33 -0.57 4.81 -3.33
N VAL A 34 -1.03 4.22 -2.21
CA VAL A 34 -0.16 3.78 -1.11
C VAL A 34 0.90 2.81 -1.61
N VAL A 35 0.45 1.78 -2.34
CA VAL A 35 1.33 0.68 -2.77
C VAL A 35 2.35 1.19 -3.79
N HIS A 36 1.95 2.04 -4.72
CA HIS A 36 2.86 2.71 -5.65
C HIS A 36 3.95 3.46 -4.90
N MET A 37 3.58 4.25 -3.91
CA MET A 37 4.51 5.06 -3.15
C MET A 37 5.52 4.20 -2.36
N ILE A 38 5.08 3.16 -1.65
CA ILE A 38 6.03 2.27 -0.95
C ILE A 38 6.90 1.47 -1.93
N HIS A 39 6.38 1.13 -3.11
CA HIS A 39 7.15 0.48 -4.18
C HIS A 39 8.22 1.41 -4.76
N ARG A 40 7.95 2.72 -4.85
CA ARG A 40 8.96 3.74 -5.24
C ARG A 40 10.09 3.87 -4.21
N LEU A 41 9.83 3.52 -2.95
CA LEU A 41 10.84 3.40 -1.89
C LEU A 41 11.49 2.01 -1.84
N ASN A 42 11.23 1.15 -2.83
CA ASN A 42 11.72 -0.22 -2.92
C ASN A 42 11.29 -1.12 -1.75
N VAL A 43 10.12 -0.86 -1.16
CA VAL A 43 9.55 -1.63 -0.04
C VAL A 43 8.41 -2.53 -0.52
N ILE A 44 8.40 -3.77 -0.04
CA ILE A 44 7.32 -4.76 -0.21
C ILE A 44 6.55 -4.86 1.12
N HIS A 45 5.23 -4.71 1.10
CA HIS A 45 4.40 -4.77 2.30
C HIS A 45 4.20 -6.20 2.84
N ARG A 46 3.95 -7.16 1.94
CA ARG A 46 3.78 -8.61 2.21
C ARG A 46 2.54 -9.05 3.00
N ASP A 47 1.80 -8.15 3.64
CA ASP A 47 0.53 -8.50 4.31
C ASP A 47 -0.62 -7.53 3.99
N LEU A 48 -0.79 -7.19 2.70
CA LEU A 48 -1.95 -6.41 2.26
C LEU A 48 -3.22 -7.26 2.36
N LYS A 49 -4.15 -6.82 3.20
CA LYS A 49 -5.48 -7.42 3.40
C LYS A 49 -6.46 -6.36 3.91
N PRO A 50 -7.78 -6.56 3.77
CA PRO A 50 -8.79 -5.61 4.24
C PRO A 50 -8.68 -5.30 5.75
N ASP A 51 -8.26 -6.26 6.57
CA ASP A 51 -8.04 -6.11 8.01
C ASP A 51 -6.96 -5.06 8.34
N ASN A 52 -5.97 -4.93 7.46
CA ASN A 52 -4.86 -3.98 7.60
C ASN A 52 -5.19 -2.62 6.94
N ILE A 53 -6.46 -2.35 6.61
CA ILE A 53 -6.87 -1.09 5.99
C ILE A 53 -7.95 -0.45 6.86
N LEU A 54 -7.63 0.66 7.53
CA LEU A 54 -8.56 1.37 8.39
C LEU A 54 -9.44 2.34 7.61
N ILE A 55 -10.71 2.46 8.00
CA ILE A 55 -11.63 3.47 7.45
C ILE A 55 -11.50 4.77 8.26
N LYS A 56 -10.84 5.80 7.72
CA LYS A 56 -10.78 7.12 8.36
C LYS A 56 -12.10 7.88 8.28
N ASN A 57 -12.82 7.74 7.17
CA ASN A 57 -14.09 8.43 6.95
C ASN A 57 -15.03 7.58 6.09
N THR A 58 -16.19 7.21 6.63
CA THR A 58 -17.21 6.41 5.93
C THR A 58 -17.93 7.19 4.83
N LYS A 59 -18.20 8.49 5.01
CA LYS A 59 -18.82 9.34 3.97
C LYS A 59 -17.88 9.54 2.78
N GLY A 60 -16.60 9.78 3.08
CA GLY A 60 -15.55 9.98 2.09
C GLY A 60 -14.98 8.68 1.52
N LEU A 61 -15.17 7.54 2.19
CA LEU A 61 -14.39 6.31 1.96
C LEU A 61 -12.89 6.56 1.96
N ASN A 62 -12.42 7.39 2.90
CA ASN A 62 -10.99 7.64 3.06
C ASN A 62 -10.39 6.52 3.91
N ILE A 63 -9.24 5.99 3.48
CA ILE A 63 -8.60 4.83 4.11
C ILE A 63 -7.15 5.08 4.48
N SER A 64 -6.61 4.29 5.40
CA SER A 64 -5.17 4.21 5.62
C SER A 64 -4.73 2.77 5.76
N LEU A 65 -3.59 2.46 5.13
CA LEU A 65 -2.93 1.18 5.32
C LEU A 65 -2.20 1.19 6.65
N ILE A 66 -2.43 0.16 7.45
CA ILE A 66 -1.76 -0.06 8.72
C ILE A 66 -0.97 -1.36 8.69
N ASP A 67 -0.03 -1.49 9.63
CA ASP A 67 0.76 -2.69 9.89
C ASP A 67 1.79 -3.07 8.81
N PHE A 68 2.97 -2.45 8.92
CA PHE A 68 4.18 -2.80 8.17
C PHE A 68 5.06 -3.82 8.91
N GLY A 69 4.53 -4.55 9.89
CA GLY A 69 5.32 -5.49 10.72
C GLY A 69 5.92 -6.65 9.92
N LEU A 70 5.39 -6.91 8.73
CA LEU A 70 5.94 -7.86 7.77
C LEU A 70 6.63 -7.17 6.58
N ALA A 71 6.77 -5.86 6.50
CA ALA A 71 7.40 -5.24 5.34
C ALA A 71 8.90 -5.58 5.20
N CYS A 72 9.43 -5.53 3.98
CA CYS A 72 10.87 -5.65 3.73
C CYS A 72 11.31 -4.89 2.48
N TYR A 73 12.61 -4.64 2.34
CA TYR A 73 13.17 -4.11 1.10
C TYR A 73 13.16 -5.16 0.01
N ASN A 74 12.96 -4.72 -1.23
CA ASN A 74 13.01 -5.57 -2.40
C ASN A 74 14.44 -6.08 -2.70
N ASP A 75 15.48 -5.43 -2.19
CA ASP A 75 16.86 -5.90 -2.41
C ASP A 75 17.36 -6.80 -1.25
N ASP A 76 16.50 -7.08 -0.26
CA ASP A 76 16.82 -7.94 0.86
C ASP A 76 16.52 -9.43 0.56
N TYR A 77 17.50 -10.10 -0.03
CA TYR A 77 17.39 -11.49 -0.46
C TYR A 77 17.14 -12.49 0.68
N GLN A 78 17.57 -12.21 1.91
CA GLN A 78 17.34 -13.12 3.05
C GLN A 78 15.86 -13.16 3.43
N TRP A 79 15.19 -12.02 3.39
CA TRP A 79 13.77 -11.91 3.74
C TRP A 79 12.84 -12.28 2.59
N LYS A 80 13.30 -12.18 1.34
CA LYS A 80 12.57 -12.56 0.12
C LYS A 80 12.23 -14.05 -0.04
N GLN A 81 12.72 -14.89 0.86
CA GLN A 81 12.45 -16.34 0.83
C GLN A 81 11.57 -16.80 1.98
N LYS A 82 11.30 -15.93 2.95
CA LYS A 82 10.48 -16.28 4.11
C LYS A 82 9.01 -16.21 3.76
N ARG A 83 8.33 -17.36 3.80
CA ARG A 83 6.87 -17.44 3.65
C ARG A 83 6.20 -16.72 4.83
N CYS A 84 5.49 -15.64 4.55
CA CYS A 84 4.68 -14.88 5.49
C CYS A 84 3.50 -14.22 4.77
N GLY A 85 2.58 -13.64 5.55
CA GLY A 85 1.36 -13.03 5.05
C GLY A 85 0.11 -13.87 5.32
N THR A 86 -1.04 -13.27 5.07
CA THR A 86 -2.34 -13.86 5.44
C THR A 86 -2.88 -14.78 4.33
N PRO A 87 -3.24 -16.04 4.65
CA PRO A 87 -3.87 -16.95 3.69
C PRO A 87 -5.13 -16.32 3.05
N GLY A 88 -5.29 -16.51 1.74
CA GLY A 88 -6.40 -15.92 0.97
C GLY A 88 -6.03 -14.62 0.25
N PHE A 89 -4.96 -13.93 0.67
CA PHE A 89 -4.41 -12.74 -0.02
C PHE A 89 -2.99 -12.94 -0.54
N MET A 90 -2.25 -13.94 -0.04
CA MET A 90 -0.90 -14.25 -0.50
C MET A 90 -0.83 -14.57 -2.00
N ALA A 91 0.21 -14.02 -2.64
CA ALA A 91 0.54 -14.32 -4.02
C ALA A 91 0.97 -15.79 -4.22
N PRO A 92 0.70 -16.39 -5.41
CA PRO A 92 1.00 -17.80 -5.66
C PRO A 92 2.49 -18.16 -5.54
N GLU A 93 3.39 -17.22 -5.86
CA GLU A 93 4.83 -17.38 -5.71
C GLU A 93 5.28 -17.48 -4.24
N ILE A 94 4.66 -16.72 -3.33
CA ILE A 94 4.93 -16.79 -1.88
C ILE A 94 4.50 -18.15 -1.32
N ILE A 95 3.34 -18.65 -1.75
CA ILE A 95 2.81 -19.96 -1.31
C ILE A 95 3.75 -21.09 -1.75
N ARG A 96 4.33 -20.97 -2.94
CA ARG A 96 5.28 -21.95 -3.52
C ARG A 96 6.71 -21.79 -3.02
N GLN A 97 6.97 -20.89 -2.06
CA GLN A 97 8.31 -20.58 -1.55
C GLN A 97 9.30 -20.14 -2.64
N HIS A 98 8.79 -19.51 -3.70
CA HIS A 98 9.63 -18.85 -4.69
C HIS A 98 10.00 -17.44 -4.21
N VAL A 99 11.05 -16.89 -4.81
CA VAL A 99 11.42 -15.48 -4.63
C VAL A 99 10.24 -14.60 -5.05
N PHE A 100 9.85 -13.70 -4.17
CA PHE A 100 8.82 -12.71 -4.43
C PHE A 100 9.43 -11.32 -4.64
N ASP A 101 8.65 -10.39 -5.17
CA ASP A 101 9.03 -9.00 -5.46
C ASP A 101 7.87 -8.04 -5.14
N LEU A 102 8.00 -6.79 -5.56
CA LEU A 102 6.95 -5.77 -5.45
C LEU A 102 5.62 -6.23 -6.06
N ASN A 103 5.62 -7.07 -7.10
CA ASN A 103 4.39 -7.54 -7.75
C ASN A 103 3.56 -8.44 -6.84
N SER A 104 4.12 -9.05 -5.80
CA SER A 104 3.33 -9.85 -4.86
C SER A 104 2.32 -9.02 -4.08
N ASP A 105 2.60 -7.75 -3.80
CA ASP A 105 1.61 -6.82 -3.24
C ASP A 105 0.48 -6.52 -4.24
N ILE A 106 0.77 -6.47 -5.54
CA ILE A 106 -0.25 -6.25 -6.58
C ILE A 106 -1.23 -7.42 -6.65
N PHE A 107 -0.78 -8.65 -6.43
CA PHE A 107 -1.68 -9.80 -6.32
C PHE A 107 -2.62 -9.64 -5.14
N SER A 108 -2.09 -9.27 -3.98
CA SER A 108 -2.87 -9.01 -2.76
C SER A 108 -3.90 -7.91 -2.99
N LEU A 109 -3.54 -6.82 -3.68
CA LEU A 109 -4.50 -5.80 -4.12
C LEU A 109 -5.57 -6.36 -5.06
N GLY A 110 -5.23 -7.28 -5.98
CA GLY A 110 -6.20 -7.98 -6.81
C GLY A 110 -7.19 -8.82 -5.99
N CYS A 111 -6.71 -9.49 -4.94
CA CYS A 111 -7.57 -10.21 -3.99
C CYS A 111 -8.49 -9.28 -3.21
N ILE A 112 -7.99 -8.11 -2.77
CA ILE A 112 -8.80 -7.07 -2.13
C ILE A 112 -9.84 -6.54 -3.12
N PHE A 113 -9.47 -6.24 -4.36
CA PHE A 113 -10.39 -5.76 -5.39
C PHE A 113 -11.52 -6.78 -5.62
N TYR A 114 -11.21 -8.07 -5.73
CA TYR A 114 -12.22 -9.13 -5.78
C TYR A 114 -13.12 -9.12 -4.52
N PHE A 115 -12.53 -9.06 -3.33
CA PHE A 115 -13.27 -9.04 -2.06
C PHE A 115 -14.25 -7.86 -1.98
N LEU A 116 -13.86 -6.67 -2.43
CA LEU A 116 -14.71 -5.48 -2.47
C LEU A 116 -15.98 -5.69 -3.33
N ASN A 117 -15.89 -6.51 -4.38
CA ASN A 117 -17.01 -6.78 -5.28
C ASN A 117 -17.99 -7.83 -4.73
N VAL A 118 -17.50 -8.88 -4.08
CA VAL A 118 -18.33 -10.06 -3.75
C VAL A 118 -18.36 -10.45 -2.26
N LYS A 119 -17.58 -9.78 -1.41
CA LYS A 119 -17.49 -10.02 0.05
C LYS A 119 -17.03 -11.43 0.45
N LYS A 120 -16.36 -12.10 -0.49
CA LYS A 120 -15.89 -13.49 -0.40
C LYS A 120 -14.43 -13.52 -0.82
N TYR A 121 -13.70 -14.54 -0.38
CA TYR A 121 -12.31 -14.72 -0.82
C TYR A 121 -12.28 -15.22 -2.27
N LEU A 122 -11.22 -14.85 -3.00
CA LEU A 122 -11.03 -15.18 -4.43
C LEU A 122 -11.31 -16.65 -4.75
N PHE A 123 -10.77 -17.55 -3.91
CA PHE A 123 -10.82 -19.00 -4.12
C PHE A 123 -12.21 -19.62 -3.89
N GLN A 124 -13.23 -18.83 -3.54
CA GLN A 124 -14.62 -19.30 -3.42
C GLN A 124 -15.39 -19.25 -4.75
N GLY A 125 -14.78 -18.72 -5.83
CA GLY A 125 -15.30 -18.88 -7.21
C GLY A 125 -16.58 -18.11 -7.53
N VAL A 126 -16.84 -17.00 -6.85
CA VAL A 126 -18.03 -16.16 -7.08
C VAL A 126 -17.79 -15.23 -8.26
N SER A 127 -18.75 -15.18 -9.18
CA SER A 127 -18.70 -14.24 -10.30
C SER A 127 -18.72 -12.79 -9.81
N VAL A 128 -17.77 -12.00 -10.29
CA VAL A 128 -17.72 -10.55 -10.07
C VAL A 128 -18.67 -9.86 -11.05
N LYS A 129 -19.44 -8.88 -10.57
CA LYS A 129 -20.22 -7.96 -11.40
C LYS A 129 -19.50 -6.60 -11.42
N GLN A 130 -18.79 -6.32 -12.50
CA GLN A 130 -18.03 -5.08 -12.71
C GLN A 130 -18.01 -4.75 -14.21
N SER A 131 -17.67 -3.52 -14.60
CA SER A 131 -17.35 -3.18 -15.99
C SER A 131 -16.31 -4.13 -16.61
N PRO A 132 -16.33 -4.32 -17.95
CA PRO A 132 -15.31 -5.10 -18.65
C PRO A 132 -13.88 -4.66 -18.30
N GLU A 133 -13.64 -3.36 -18.22
CA GLU A 133 -12.35 -2.76 -17.91
C GLU A 133 -11.92 -3.05 -16.46
N GLY A 134 -12.87 -3.05 -15.51
CA GLY A 134 -12.61 -3.39 -14.12
C GLY A 134 -12.31 -4.87 -13.92
N ILE A 135 -13.01 -5.75 -14.65
CA ILE A 135 -12.69 -7.18 -14.69
C ILE A 135 -11.30 -7.41 -15.31
N ASP A 136 -10.97 -6.71 -16.38
CA ASP A 136 -9.68 -6.82 -17.06
C ASP A 136 -8.51 -6.37 -16.16
N LEU A 137 -8.65 -5.21 -15.49
CA LEU A 137 -7.67 -4.76 -14.49
C LEU A 137 -7.48 -5.81 -13.39
N MET A 138 -8.57 -6.29 -12.80
CA MET A 138 -8.53 -7.28 -11.72
C MET A 138 -7.82 -8.56 -12.16
N LYS A 139 -8.09 -9.06 -13.38
CA LYS A 139 -7.42 -10.24 -13.94
C LYS A 139 -5.92 -10.01 -14.12
N LYS A 140 -5.51 -8.84 -14.62
CA LYS A 140 -4.09 -8.48 -14.79
C LYS A 140 -3.35 -8.36 -13.45
N MET A 141 -4.02 -7.87 -12.39
CA MET A 141 -3.49 -7.88 -11.01
C MET A 141 -3.38 -9.31 -10.45
N LEU A 142 -4.33 -10.18 -10.78
CA LEU A 142 -4.39 -11.59 -10.34
C LEU A 142 -3.60 -12.56 -11.23
N SER A 143 -2.72 -12.05 -12.11
CA SER A 143 -1.84 -12.91 -12.90
C SER A 143 -1.03 -13.83 -11.98
N LYS A 144 -1.07 -15.14 -12.26
CA LYS A 144 -0.32 -16.16 -11.49
C LYS A 144 1.19 -16.01 -11.66
N ASP A 145 1.62 -15.60 -12.85
CA ASP A 145 3.02 -15.27 -13.11
C ASP A 145 3.24 -13.80 -12.76
N PRO A 146 4.11 -13.48 -11.77
CA PRO A 146 4.39 -12.11 -11.36
C PRO A 146 4.94 -11.25 -12.51
N ARG A 147 5.61 -11.85 -13.51
CA ARG A 147 6.17 -11.12 -14.66
C ARG A 147 5.10 -10.57 -15.61
N ASN A 148 3.94 -11.22 -15.63
CA ASN A 148 2.78 -10.79 -16.41
C ASN A 148 1.83 -9.90 -15.58
N ARG A 149 2.15 -9.67 -14.30
CA ARG A 149 1.35 -8.85 -13.41
C ARG A 149 1.70 -7.37 -13.64
N LEU A 150 0.69 -6.50 -13.57
CA LEU A 150 0.93 -5.06 -13.65
C LEU A 150 1.73 -4.59 -12.42
N SER A 151 2.54 -3.55 -12.58
CA SER A 151 3.02 -2.75 -11.46
C SER A 151 1.92 -1.82 -10.96
N ALA A 152 2.09 -1.22 -9.77
CA ALA A 152 1.14 -0.22 -9.26
C ALA A 152 0.95 0.96 -10.23
N GLU A 153 2.04 1.45 -10.83
CA GLU A 153 2.02 2.53 -11.83
C GLU A 153 1.21 2.13 -13.07
N LYS A 154 1.44 0.93 -13.61
CA LYS A 154 0.68 0.42 -14.75
C LYS A 154 -0.80 0.14 -14.40
N CYS A 155 -1.13 -0.13 -13.14
CA CYS A 155 -2.52 -0.20 -12.70
C CYS A 155 -3.21 1.15 -12.84
N PHE A 156 -2.57 2.25 -12.43
CA PHE A 156 -3.12 3.60 -12.60
C PHE A 156 -3.30 4.02 -14.05
N GLN A 157 -2.42 3.57 -14.93
CA GLN A 157 -2.51 3.82 -16.38
C GLN A 157 -3.55 2.92 -17.08
N HIS A 158 -4.25 2.05 -16.35
CA HIS A 158 -5.24 1.15 -16.93
C HIS A 158 -6.51 1.88 -17.35
N GLN A 159 -7.15 1.40 -18.42
CA GLN A 159 -8.37 1.98 -19.00
C GLN A 159 -9.56 2.08 -18.01
N TRP A 160 -9.54 1.28 -16.93
CA TRP A 160 -10.56 1.37 -15.88
C TRP A 160 -10.56 2.72 -15.13
N PHE A 161 -9.41 3.40 -15.11
CA PHE A 161 -9.24 4.73 -14.53
C PHE A 161 -9.25 5.85 -15.59
N GLN A 162 -9.72 5.61 -16.81
CA GLN A 162 -9.69 6.62 -17.88
C GLN A 162 -10.39 7.92 -17.49
N THR A 163 -11.51 7.84 -16.75
CA THR A 163 -12.26 9.00 -16.22
C THR A 163 -11.53 9.75 -15.11
N ASP A 164 -10.53 9.11 -14.50
CA ASP A 164 -9.78 9.57 -13.33
C ASP A 164 -8.28 9.73 -13.68
N ALA A 165 -7.93 9.71 -14.97
CA ALA A 165 -6.56 9.58 -15.46
C ALA A 165 -5.67 10.74 -14.99
N GLU A 166 -6.17 11.97 -15.06
CA GLU A 166 -5.43 13.16 -14.58
C GLU A 166 -5.17 13.08 -13.07
N TYR A 167 -6.15 12.62 -12.30
CA TYR A 167 -6.01 12.47 -10.85
C TYR A 167 -5.00 11.36 -10.50
N CYS A 168 -5.08 10.22 -11.18
CA CYS A 168 -4.12 9.13 -11.01
C CYS A 168 -2.70 9.54 -11.40
N GLN A 169 -2.56 10.33 -12.47
CA GLN A 169 -1.27 10.86 -12.92
C GLN A 169 -0.65 11.80 -11.88
N LYS A 170 -1.44 12.70 -11.28
CA LYS A 170 -0.98 13.55 -10.17
C LYS A 170 -0.50 12.73 -8.97
N ILE A 171 -1.17 11.62 -8.65
CA ILE A 171 -0.72 10.71 -7.58
C ILE A 171 0.63 10.07 -7.92
N ILE A 172 0.82 9.62 -9.17
CA ILE A 172 2.11 9.07 -9.61
C ILE A 172 3.22 10.10 -9.46
N GLU A 173 3.02 11.31 -9.99
CA GLU A 173 4.01 12.40 -9.97
C GLU A 173 4.41 12.78 -8.54
N ASN A 174 3.42 12.99 -7.67
CA ASN A 174 3.67 13.31 -6.27
C ASN A 174 4.45 12.20 -5.55
N ASN A 175 4.12 10.94 -5.81
CA ASN A 175 4.81 9.80 -5.22
C ASN A 175 6.27 9.68 -5.72
N VAL A 176 6.54 10.03 -6.97
CA VAL A 176 7.89 10.07 -7.54
C VAL A 176 8.71 11.15 -6.84
N ILE A 177 8.20 12.38 -6.78
CA ILE A 177 8.85 13.52 -6.12
C ILE A 177 9.15 13.17 -4.66
N PHE A 178 8.18 12.61 -3.95
CA PHE A 178 8.36 12.20 -2.55
C PHE A 178 9.49 11.19 -2.38
N ALA A 179 9.54 10.15 -3.22
CA ALA A 179 10.59 9.14 -3.15
C ALA A 179 11.99 9.72 -3.45
N GLU A 180 12.08 10.65 -4.41
CA GLU A 180 13.32 11.36 -4.73
C GLU A 180 13.80 12.24 -3.56
N MET A 181 12.90 13.02 -2.96
CA MET A 181 13.22 13.84 -1.78
C MET A 181 13.75 12.99 -0.63
N LYS A 182 13.15 11.81 -0.41
CA LYS A 182 13.61 10.87 0.63
C LYS A 182 14.97 10.28 0.34
N ASN A 183 15.23 9.83 -0.89
CA ASN A 183 16.52 9.26 -1.27
C ASN A 183 17.66 10.28 -1.21
N ASN A 184 17.35 11.56 -1.44
CA ASN A 184 18.31 12.67 -1.37
C ASN A 184 18.50 13.23 0.05
N GLY A 185 17.84 12.66 1.06
CA GLY A 185 17.94 13.13 2.45
C GLY A 185 17.26 14.47 2.74
N ALA A 186 16.50 15.01 1.78
CA ALA A 186 15.86 16.33 1.87
C ALA A 186 14.50 16.32 2.59
N TYR A 187 14.06 15.16 3.12
CA TYR A 187 12.82 15.05 3.88
C TYR A 187 13.13 14.72 5.34
N GLU A 188 13.23 15.77 6.14
CA GLU A 188 13.23 15.73 7.60
C GLU A 188 11.76 15.66 8.08
N GLY A 189 11.42 14.72 8.95
CA GLY A 189 10.02 14.48 9.34
C GLY A 189 9.48 15.53 10.32
N GLU A 190 8.20 15.89 10.14
CA GLU A 190 7.23 16.42 11.12
C GLU A 190 7.52 17.69 11.97
N GLU A 191 8.61 18.45 11.81
CA GLU A 191 8.83 19.64 12.66
C GLU A 191 8.06 20.93 12.29
N GLU A 192 7.48 21.07 11.09
CA GLU A 192 6.89 22.38 10.67
C GLU A 192 5.36 22.51 10.69
N LEU A 193 4.57 21.49 11.04
CA LEU A 193 3.10 21.56 10.95
C LEU A 193 2.36 21.93 12.25
N LYS A 194 3.04 22.52 13.23
CA LYS A 194 2.42 22.92 14.52
C LYS A 194 2.18 24.41 14.74
N ASN A 195 2.60 25.30 13.83
CA ASN A 195 2.51 26.74 14.09
C ASN A 195 1.74 27.49 12.99
N GLU A 196 0.46 27.19 12.77
CA GLU A 196 -0.47 28.17 12.17
C GLU A 196 -1.85 28.06 12.83
N SER A 197 -1.91 28.45 14.09
CA SER A 197 -3.07 29.15 14.62
C SER A 197 -2.66 30.61 14.82
N ASP A 198 -3.45 31.50 14.22
CA ASP A 198 -3.51 32.94 14.44
C ASP A 198 -2.82 33.85 13.41
N ASP A 199 -3.71 34.45 12.60
CA ASP A 199 -3.72 35.86 12.17
C ASP A 199 -3.03 36.30 10.86
N SER A 200 -3.81 37.12 10.15
CA SER A 200 -3.60 38.04 9.02
C SER A 200 -2.31 38.04 8.20
N GLY A 201 -2.52 37.79 6.89
CA GLY A 201 -2.01 38.69 5.84
C GLY A 201 -0.62 38.43 5.27
N SER A 202 -0.62 38.31 3.93
CA SER A 202 0.52 38.43 2.99
C SER A 202 1.18 37.15 2.52
N ILE A 203 1.21 37.07 1.18
CA ILE A 203 1.68 36.00 0.31
C ILE A 203 3.13 35.63 0.60
N ASN A 204 3.38 34.33 0.80
CA ASN A 204 4.58 33.65 0.33
C ASN A 204 4.18 32.31 -0.30
N GLN A 205 4.41 32.18 -1.61
CA GLN A 205 4.31 30.94 -2.36
C GLN A 205 5.54 30.07 -2.05
N SER A 206 5.51 29.36 -0.92
CA SER A 206 6.33 28.16 -0.72
C SER A 206 5.41 26.95 -0.89
N ALA A 207 5.87 25.95 -1.64
CA ALA A 207 5.08 24.84 -2.16
C ALA A 207 4.27 24.12 -1.06
N GLN A 208 2.97 24.41 -0.99
CA GLN A 208 2.03 23.62 -0.21
C GLN A 208 2.02 22.20 -0.78
N LEU A 209 2.50 21.25 0.02
CA LEU A 209 2.33 19.81 -0.24
C LEU A 209 0.84 19.54 -0.50
N PRO A 210 0.46 18.88 -1.61
CA PRO A 210 -0.94 18.57 -1.91
C PRO A 210 -1.57 17.79 -0.75
N ASP A 211 -2.81 18.12 -0.42
CA ASP A 211 -3.56 17.56 0.71
C ASP A 211 -3.76 16.03 0.61
N PHE A 212 -2.73 15.27 1.01
CA PHE A 212 -2.73 13.82 1.14
C PHE A 212 -3.29 13.34 2.49
N LYS A 213 -4.10 14.16 3.21
CA LYS A 213 -4.62 13.87 4.57
C LYS A 213 -5.29 12.50 4.77
N GLY A 214 -5.56 11.74 3.71
CA GLY A 214 -6.13 10.41 3.79
C GLY A 214 -5.14 9.25 3.90
N VAL A 215 -4.03 9.26 3.17
CA VAL A 215 -3.56 7.98 2.59
C VAL A 215 -2.44 7.30 3.38
N LEU A 216 -1.52 8.05 3.98
CA LEU A 216 -0.56 7.60 5.01
C LEU A 216 -0.14 8.79 5.86
N GLU A 217 -0.18 8.69 7.19
CA GLU A 217 0.35 9.74 8.08
C GLU A 217 1.86 9.56 8.28
N VAL A 218 2.62 10.64 8.50
CA VAL A 218 4.07 10.61 8.75
C VAL A 218 4.45 9.63 9.88
N LYS A 219 3.57 9.44 10.87
CA LYS A 219 3.72 8.43 11.94
C LYS A 219 3.65 6.98 11.45
N ASP A 220 2.81 6.70 10.45
CA ASP A 220 2.75 5.39 9.80
C ASP A 220 4.05 5.12 9.04
N PHE A 221 4.67 6.16 8.45
CA PHE A 221 5.99 6.07 7.81
C PHE A 221 7.15 5.89 8.78
N ASN A 222 7.15 6.57 9.93
CA ASN A 222 8.19 6.36 10.93
C ASN A 222 8.18 4.91 11.46
N GLN A 223 7.04 4.21 11.44
CA GLN A 223 6.99 2.76 11.69
C GLN A 223 7.62 1.93 10.56
N ILE A 224 7.45 2.33 9.29
CA ILE A 224 8.18 1.74 8.15
C ILE A 224 9.69 1.91 8.37
N LEU A 225 10.11 3.09 8.83
CA LEU A 225 11.53 3.42 9.10
C LEU A 225 12.08 2.72 10.36
N ASP A 226 11.30 2.55 11.41
CA ASP A 226 11.70 1.80 12.61
C ASP A 226 11.87 0.30 12.33
N CYS A 227 11.09 -0.24 11.37
CA CYS A 227 11.38 -1.57 10.82
C CYS A 227 12.78 -1.61 10.20
N ASN A 228 13.24 -0.53 9.54
CA ASN A 228 14.60 -0.43 9.00
C ASN A 228 15.68 -0.44 10.09
N GLN A 229 15.51 0.29 11.20
CA GLN A 229 16.49 0.27 12.30
C GLN A 229 16.52 -1.08 13.01
N LYS A 230 15.37 -1.71 13.24
CA LYS A 230 15.30 -3.04 13.87
C LYS A 230 15.87 -4.14 12.96
N MET A 231 15.72 -4.03 11.64
CA MET A 231 16.30 -4.99 10.69
C MET A 231 17.80 -4.78 10.48
N SER A 232 18.28 -3.53 10.37
CA SER A 232 19.72 -3.23 10.29
C SER A 232 20.48 -3.64 11.56
N ASN A 233 19.94 -3.34 12.75
CA ASN A 233 20.56 -3.72 14.03
C ASN A 233 20.53 -5.24 14.29
N ARG A 234 19.53 -5.96 13.75
CA ARG A 234 19.50 -7.44 13.82
C ARG A 234 20.49 -8.09 12.86
N ASN A 235 20.77 -7.50 11.70
CA ASN A 235 21.83 -7.97 10.79
C ASN A 235 23.23 -7.81 11.41
N ILE A 236 23.46 -6.71 12.15
CA ILE A 236 24.69 -6.53 12.94
C ILE A 236 24.78 -7.59 14.05
N ALA A 237 23.69 -7.84 14.79
CA ALA A 237 23.67 -8.84 15.86
C ALA A 237 23.78 -10.31 15.36
N ALA A 238 23.21 -10.62 14.20
CA ALA A 238 23.32 -11.94 13.58
C ALA A 238 24.74 -12.21 13.04
N ASN A 239 25.38 -11.21 12.42
CA ASN A 239 26.77 -11.30 11.98
C ASN A 239 27.75 -11.41 13.17
N HIS A 240 27.48 -10.73 14.29
CA HIS A 240 28.26 -10.89 15.52
C HIS A 240 28.12 -12.28 16.16
N ARG A 241 26.94 -12.91 16.11
CA ARG A 241 26.75 -14.28 16.64
C ARG A 241 27.45 -15.35 15.80
N VAL A 242 27.52 -15.17 14.48
CA VAL A 242 28.28 -16.07 13.59
C VAL A 242 29.79 -15.92 13.80
N PHE A 243 30.27 -14.72 14.16
CA PHE A 243 31.69 -14.49 14.47
C PHE A 243 32.12 -15.04 15.84
N ILE A 244 31.22 -15.11 16.83
CA ILE A 244 31.55 -15.63 18.18
C ILE A 244 31.49 -17.17 18.24
N GLN A 245 30.82 -17.86 17.31
CA GLN A 245 30.81 -19.33 17.24
C GLN A 245 31.93 -19.94 16.39
N ARG A 246 32.88 -19.13 15.91
CA ARG A 246 34.03 -19.57 15.10
C ARG A 246 35.41 -19.30 15.72
N ASN A 247 35.47 -18.94 17.01
CA ASN A 247 36.70 -18.88 17.79
C ASN A 247 36.59 -19.75 19.04
#